data_AF-A0A383CTD0-F1
#
_entry.id   AF-A0A383CTD0-F1
#
_cell.length_a   1.000
_cell.length_b   1.000
_cell.length_c   1.000
_cell.angle_alpha   90.00
_cell.angle_beta   90.00
_cell.angle_gamma   90.00
#
_symmetry.space_group_name_H-M   'P 1'
#
loop_
_entity.id
_entity.type
_entity.pdbx_description
1 polymer ?
#
loop_
_entity_poly.entity_id
_entity_poly.type
_entity_poly.pdbx_seq_one_letter_code
_entity_poly.pdbx_strand_id
1 'polypeptide(L)'
;INQRISARLAAESQLDDGGLSQGTSTRKPSFLLSAIVFGAAAVVLCFAGPKLAHVAGELAKETGLGGTFVGTTLVAVTTSLPELVASLTAIRMGAIDLAIGNAFGSNAFNIVLFVPLDFLHEGSIFLSMSGAHAVTEFTVVLATAIAVLGQLYHGEQRLPFIEPDAFLMLFVVLGGLFLVYSLG
;
A
#
# COMPACT_ATOMS: atom_id res chain seq x y z
N ILE A 1 56.13 38.32 1.77
CA ILE A 1 54.81 37.89 2.30
C ILE A 1 53.93 37.37 1.16
N ASN A 2 53.73 38.16 0.09
CA ASN A 2 52.88 37.77 -1.05
C ASN A 2 53.24 36.44 -1.72
N GLN A 3 54.51 36.13 -1.96
CA GLN A 3 54.90 34.86 -2.62
C GLN A 3 54.56 33.59 -1.85
N ARG A 4 54.54 33.64 -0.50
CA ARG A 4 54.18 32.47 0.33
C ARG A 4 52.68 32.22 0.35
N ILE A 5 51.89 33.27 0.16
CA ILE A 5 50.42 33.20 0.06
C ILE A 5 50.04 32.63 -1.31
N SER A 6 50.68 33.11 -2.40
CA SER A 6 50.47 32.58 -3.75
C SER A 6 50.81 31.09 -3.86
N ALA A 7 51.91 30.66 -3.25
CA ALA A 7 52.34 29.26 -3.25
C ALA A 7 51.40 28.35 -2.43
N ARG A 8 50.83 28.86 -1.33
CA ARG A 8 49.81 28.14 -0.55
C ARG A 8 48.48 28.03 -1.30
N LEU A 9 48.02 29.11 -1.95
CA LEU A 9 46.80 29.11 -2.75
C LEU A 9 46.90 28.17 -3.95
N ALA A 10 48.05 28.11 -4.61
CA ALA A 10 48.30 27.16 -5.70
C ALA A 10 48.38 25.70 -5.21
N ALA A 11 48.88 25.47 -3.98
CA ALA A 11 48.90 24.13 -3.39
C ALA A 11 47.51 23.68 -2.89
N GLU A 12 46.69 24.60 -2.35
CA GLU A 12 45.31 24.33 -1.95
C GLU A 12 44.41 24.05 -3.16
N SER A 13 44.56 24.78 -4.27
CA SER A 13 43.79 24.49 -5.49
C SER A 13 44.14 23.13 -6.10
N GLN A 14 45.39 22.69 -5.98
CA GLN A 14 45.82 21.36 -6.45
C GLN A 14 45.36 20.21 -5.54
N LEU A 15 45.10 20.47 -4.25
CA LEU A 15 44.57 19.49 -3.30
C LEU A 15 43.05 19.30 -3.46
N ASP A 16 42.33 20.33 -3.89
CA ASP A 16 40.87 20.28 -4.11
C ASP A 16 40.50 19.56 -5.43
N ASP A 17 41.36 19.65 -6.45
CA ASP A 17 41.12 19.03 -7.76
C ASP A 17 41.52 17.54 -7.86
N GLY A 18 42.30 17.03 -6.89
CA GLY A 18 42.91 15.69 -6.95
C GLY A 18 42.17 14.56 -6.20
N GLY A 19 41.08 14.86 -5.49
CA GLY A 19 40.63 14.01 -4.38
C GLY A 19 39.36 13.18 -4.53
N LEU A 20 38.27 13.68 -5.13
CA LEU A 20 36.93 13.10 -4.85
C LEU A 20 35.94 13.06 -6.02
N SER A 21 36.42 12.96 -7.26
CA SER A 21 35.55 12.68 -8.42
C SER A 21 35.78 11.28 -9.01
N GLN A 22 35.95 10.26 -8.16
CA GLN A 22 35.50 8.91 -8.54
C GLN A 22 33.99 8.86 -8.39
N GLY A 23 33.29 9.62 -9.23
CA GLY A 23 31.89 9.37 -9.51
C GLY A 23 31.82 7.99 -10.13
N THR A 24 31.47 6.97 -9.34
CA THR A 24 30.82 5.79 -9.89
C THR A 24 29.63 6.34 -10.66
N SER A 25 29.78 6.42 -11.99
CA SER A 25 28.70 6.80 -12.89
C SER A 25 27.64 5.72 -12.73
N THR A 26 26.75 5.92 -11.75
CA THR A 26 25.51 5.19 -11.64
C THR A 26 24.70 5.68 -12.82
N ARG A 27 24.96 5.06 -13.98
CA ARG A 27 24.27 5.32 -15.23
C ARG A 27 22.80 5.16 -14.91
N LYS A 28 22.07 6.29 -14.82
CA LYS A 28 20.64 6.28 -14.54
C LYS A 28 20.03 5.29 -15.54
N PRO A 29 19.29 4.26 -15.08
CA PRO A 29 18.69 3.32 -16.02
C PRO A 29 17.89 4.13 -17.04
N SER A 30 18.01 3.76 -18.30
CA SER A 30 17.22 4.35 -19.37
C SER A 30 15.76 4.36 -18.94
N PHE A 31 15.05 5.47 -19.18
CA PHE A 31 13.61 5.56 -18.90
C PHE A 31 12.85 4.34 -19.44
N LEU A 32 13.28 3.85 -20.61
CA LEU A 32 12.73 2.65 -21.24
C LEU A 32 12.94 1.39 -20.39
N LEU A 33 14.11 1.22 -19.77
CA LEU A 33 14.38 0.08 -18.90
C LEU A 33 13.50 0.13 -17.64
N SER A 34 13.37 1.31 -17.01
CA SER A 34 12.49 1.49 -15.85
C SER A 34 11.02 1.19 -16.20
N ALA A 35 10.55 1.64 -17.37
CA ALA A 35 9.21 1.36 -17.85
C ALA A 35 8.98 -0.13 -18.13
N ILE A 36 9.96 -0.83 -18.71
CA ILE A 36 9.89 -2.28 -18.96
C ILE A 36 9.84 -3.04 -17.63
N VAL A 37 10.71 -2.71 -16.68
CA VAL A 37 10.76 -3.35 -15.37
C VAL A 37 9.44 -3.14 -14.61
N PHE A 38 8.91 -1.92 -14.63
CA PHE A 38 7.61 -1.61 -14.03
C PHE A 38 6.48 -2.41 -14.69
N GLY A 39 6.42 -2.43 -16.03
CA GLY A 39 5.41 -3.18 -16.76
C GLY A 39 5.48 -4.68 -16.47
N ALA A 40 6.68 -5.26 -16.44
CA ALA A 40 6.87 -6.66 -16.10
C ALA A 40 6.42 -6.97 -14.66
N ALA A 41 6.74 -6.11 -13.70
CA ALA A 41 6.29 -6.26 -12.32
C ALA A 41 4.75 -6.18 -12.23
N ALA A 42 4.12 -5.21 -12.90
CA ALA A 42 2.66 -5.09 -12.94
C ALA A 42 1.99 -6.34 -13.50
N VAL A 43 2.52 -6.91 -14.59
CA VAL A 43 2.03 -8.17 -15.16
C VAL A 43 2.13 -9.31 -14.16
N VAL A 44 3.27 -9.44 -13.46
CA VAL A 44 3.43 -10.46 -12.42
C VAL A 44 2.38 -10.29 -11.31
N LEU A 45 2.11 -9.06 -10.86
CA LEU A 45 1.08 -8.79 -9.86
C LEU A 45 -0.31 -9.20 -10.35
N CYS A 46 -0.67 -8.88 -11.60
CA CYS A 46 -1.95 -9.25 -12.19
C CYS A 46 -2.19 -10.77 -12.21
N PHE A 47 -1.14 -11.58 -12.42
CA PHE A 47 -1.26 -13.05 -12.41
C PHE A 47 -1.08 -13.67 -11.02
N ALA A 48 -0.28 -13.06 -10.16
CA ALA A 48 -0.02 -13.57 -8.81
C ALA A 48 -1.24 -13.38 -7.89
N GLY A 49 -1.94 -12.24 -7.99
CA GLY A 49 -3.09 -11.92 -7.13
C GLY A 49 -4.19 -12.99 -7.16
N PRO A 50 -4.75 -13.36 -8.33
CA PRO A 50 -5.78 -14.39 -8.44
C PRO A 50 -5.31 -15.76 -7.93
N LYS A 51 -4.05 -16.12 -8.18
CA LYS A 51 -3.48 -17.38 -7.67
C LYS A 51 -3.37 -17.38 -6.15
N LEU A 52 -2.96 -16.27 -5.55
CA LEU A 52 -2.86 -16.15 -4.10
C LEU A 52 -4.26 -16.24 -3.44
N ALA A 53 -5.27 -15.61 -4.04
CA ALA A 53 -6.66 -15.73 -3.61
C ALA A 53 -7.21 -17.16 -3.75
N HIS A 54 -6.80 -17.91 -4.79
CA HIS A 54 -7.20 -19.30 -4.95
C HIS A 54 -6.62 -20.20 -3.85
N VAL A 55 -5.30 -20.10 -3.61
CA VAL A 55 -4.62 -20.85 -2.54
C VAL A 55 -5.19 -20.51 -1.17
N ALA A 56 -5.59 -19.24 -0.95
CA ALA A 56 -6.31 -18.83 0.25
C ALA A 56 -7.60 -19.61 0.49
N GLY A 57 -8.40 -19.78 -0.57
CA GLY A 57 -9.65 -20.52 -0.52
C GLY A 57 -9.43 -22.02 -0.26
N GLU A 58 -8.35 -22.59 -0.78
CA GLU A 58 -7.97 -23.98 -0.48
C GLU A 58 -7.52 -24.15 0.97
N LEU A 59 -6.69 -23.23 1.49
CA LEU A 59 -6.29 -23.20 2.91
C LEU A 59 -7.49 -23.07 3.85
N ALA A 60 -8.50 -22.27 3.48
CA ALA A 60 -9.74 -22.15 4.25
C ALA A 60 -10.46 -23.50 4.39
N LYS A 61 -10.55 -24.26 3.30
CA LYS A 61 -11.21 -25.57 3.27
C LYS A 61 -10.47 -26.60 4.12
N GLU A 62 -9.13 -26.61 4.08
CA GLU A 62 -8.33 -27.56 4.86
C GLU A 62 -8.27 -27.21 6.35
N THR A 63 -8.28 -25.93 6.71
CA THR A 63 -8.19 -25.48 8.11
C THR A 63 -9.54 -25.52 8.86
N GLY A 64 -10.65 -25.71 8.14
CA GLY A 64 -11.99 -25.68 8.73
C GLY A 64 -12.44 -24.29 9.20
N LEU A 65 -11.65 -23.26 8.94
CA LEU A 65 -12.02 -21.87 9.15
C LEU A 65 -13.02 -21.48 8.06
N GLY A 66 -14.21 -21.01 8.44
CA GLY A 66 -15.32 -20.76 7.51
C GLY A 66 -14.88 -20.05 6.22
N GLY A 67 -15.26 -20.60 5.06
CA GLY A 67 -14.75 -20.16 3.76
C GLY A 67 -14.90 -18.66 3.50
N THR A 68 -15.96 -18.04 4.02
CA THR A 68 -16.22 -16.59 3.95
C THR A 68 -15.25 -15.78 4.79
N PHE A 69 -14.90 -16.24 6.00
CA PHE A 69 -13.98 -15.55 6.92
C PHE A 69 -12.56 -15.50 6.35
N VAL A 70 -12.04 -16.65 5.91
CA VAL A 70 -10.70 -16.72 5.32
C VAL A 70 -10.67 -16.07 3.95
N GLY A 71 -11.71 -16.28 3.12
CA GLY A 71 -11.81 -15.66 1.80
C GLY A 71 -11.77 -14.15 1.87
N THR A 72 -12.57 -13.52 2.73
CA THR A 72 -12.57 -12.06 2.90
C THR A 72 -11.27 -11.53 3.48
N THR A 73 -10.72 -12.18 4.51
CA THR A 73 -9.47 -11.74 5.16
C THR A 73 -8.26 -11.89 4.25
N LEU A 74 -8.08 -13.05 3.60
CA LEU A 74 -6.91 -13.24 2.74
C LEU A 74 -6.98 -12.43 1.46
N VAL A 75 -8.18 -12.20 0.90
CA VAL A 75 -8.35 -11.28 -0.23
C VAL A 75 -7.92 -9.87 0.18
N ALA A 76 -8.38 -9.37 1.34
CA ALA A 76 -7.99 -8.07 1.85
C ALA A 76 -6.47 -7.94 2.05
N VAL A 77 -5.82 -8.96 2.63
CA VAL A 77 -4.35 -8.98 2.80
C VAL A 77 -3.65 -9.01 1.45
N THR A 78 -4.12 -9.83 0.52
CA THR A 78 -3.52 -10.00 -0.81
C THR A 78 -3.55 -8.71 -1.62
N THR A 79 -4.63 -7.93 -1.53
CA THR A 79 -4.76 -6.65 -2.25
C THR A 79 -3.93 -5.53 -1.62
N SER A 80 -3.79 -5.51 -0.29
CA SER A 80 -3.07 -4.43 0.41
C SER A 80 -1.59 -4.67 0.64
N LEU A 81 -1.11 -5.91 0.52
CA LEU A 81 0.31 -6.23 0.65
C LEU A 81 1.20 -5.53 -0.40
N PRO A 82 0.84 -5.49 -1.70
CA PRO A 82 1.62 -4.74 -2.70
C PRO A 82 1.72 -3.25 -2.37
N GLU A 83 0.62 -2.66 -1.90
CA GLU A 83 0.53 -1.25 -1.53
C GLU A 83 1.46 -0.95 -0.34
N LEU A 84 1.44 -1.82 0.68
CA LEU A 84 2.32 -1.74 1.84
C LEU A 84 3.80 -1.79 1.43
N VAL A 85 4.16 -2.74 0.56
CA VAL A 85 5.54 -2.89 0.08
C VAL A 85 5.99 -1.67 -0.73
N ALA A 86 5.12 -1.14 -1.59
CA ALA A 86 5.39 0.06 -2.39
C ALA A 86 5.57 1.30 -1.50
N SER A 87 4.66 1.53 -0.54
CA SER A 87 4.76 2.63 0.43
C SER A 87 6.03 2.54 1.27
N LEU A 88 6.35 1.36 1.80
CA LEU A 88 7.56 1.16 2.62
C LEU A 88 8.83 1.41 1.81
N THR A 89 8.85 0.99 0.54
CA THR A 89 9.97 1.23 -0.37
C THR A 89 10.11 2.73 -0.66
N ALA A 90 9.01 3.44 -0.92
CA ALA A 90 9.00 4.89 -1.13
C ALA A 90 9.54 5.66 0.10
N ILE A 91 9.10 5.30 1.31
CA ILE A 91 9.61 5.87 2.57
C ILE A 91 11.11 5.63 2.70
N ARG A 92 11.58 4.40 2.46
CA ARG A 92 13.02 4.07 2.51
C ARG A 92 13.87 4.86 1.51
N MET A 93 13.28 5.26 0.38
CA MET A 93 13.92 6.10 -0.62
C MET A 93 13.82 7.61 -0.30
N GLY A 94 13.22 7.99 0.82
CA GLY A 94 12.95 9.39 1.18
C GLY A 94 11.85 10.05 0.36
N ALA A 95 11.10 9.27 -0.43
CA ALA A 95 10.02 9.75 -1.29
C ALA A 95 8.67 9.71 -0.54
N ILE A 96 8.52 10.55 0.48
CA ILE A 96 7.32 10.59 1.33
C ILE A 96 6.07 10.97 0.52
N ASP A 97 6.19 11.92 -0.40
CA ASP A 97 5.08 12.33 -1.29
C ASP A 97 4.56 11.15 -2.13
N LEU A 98 5.46 10.26 -2.55
CA LEU A 98 5.08 9.05 -3.30
C LEU A 98 4.39 8.02 -2.40
N ALA A 99 4.84 7.86 -1.15
CA ALA A 99 4.17 6.99 -0.18
C ALA A 99 2.76 7.48 0.15
N ILE A 100 2.58 8.79 0.33
CA ILE A 100 1.28 9.44 0.53
C ILE A 100 0.42 9.24 -0.72
N GLY A 101 0.96 9.53 -1.91
CA GLY A 101 0.27 9.34 -3.18
C GLY A 101 -0.19 7.90 -3.41
N ASN A 102 0.64 6.91 -3.03
CA ASN A 102 0.27 5.50 -3.08
C ASN A 102 -0.90 5.18 -2.14
N ALA A 103 -0.85 5.64 -0.88
CA ALA A 103 -1.89 5.37 0.11
C ALA A 103 -3.26 5.97 -0.26
N PHE A 104 -3.30 7.21 -0.74
CA PHE A 104 -4.56 7.85 -1.15
C PHE A 104 -5.01 7.38 -2.54
N GLY A 105 -4.07 7.22 -3.46
CA GLY A 105 -4.33 6.80 -4.83
C GLY A 105 -4.88 5.38 -4.92
N SER A 106 -4.35 4.43 -4.14
CA SER A 106 -4.84 3.05 -4.13
C SER A 106 -6.27 2.96 -3.60
N ASN A 107 -6.60 3.69 -2.53
CA ASN A 107 -7.96 3.76 -1.99
C ASN A 107 -8.96 4.33 -3.00
N ALA A 108 -8.59 5.42 -3.67
CA ALA A 108 -9.42 6.00 -4.73
C ALA A 108 -9.57 5.03 -5.91
N PHE A 109 -8.49 4.39 -6.33
CA PHE A 109 -8.49 3.40 -7.41
C PHE A 109 -9.40 2.21 -7.09
N ASN A 110 -9.33 1.66 -5.87
CA ASN A 110 -10.17 0.54 -5.43
C ASN A 110 -11.67 0.85 -5.53
N ILE A 111 -12.07 2.09 -5.23
CA ILE A 111 -13.47 2.53 -5.36
C ILE A 111 -13.86 2.69 -6.84
N VAL A 112 -13.01 3.36 -7.62
CA VAL A 112 -13.28 3.61 -9.06
C VAL A 112 -13.31 2.31 -9.86
N LEU A 113 -12.54 1.29 -9.46
CA LEU A 113 -12.47 -0.01 -10.13
C LEU A 113 -13.83 -0.69 -10.24
N PHE A 114 -14.75 -0.46 -9.29
CA PHE A 114 -16.09 -1.04 -9.34
C PHE A 114 -16.91 -0.57 -10.54
N VAL A 115 -16.67 0.65 -11.05
CA VAL A 115 -17.42 1.21 -12.18
C VAL A 115 -17.22 0.40 -13.46
N PRO A 116 -15.99 0.23 -14.00
CA PRO A 116 -15.78 -0.60 -15.19
C PRO A 116 -16.09 -2.08 -14.94
N LEU A 117 -15.92 -2.58 -13.70
CA LEU A 117 -16.29 -3.95 -13.36
C LEU A 117 -17.81 -4.17 -13.45
N ASP A 118 -18.63 -3.21 -13.02
CA ASP A 118 -20.09 -3.26 -13.16
C ASP A 118 -20.52 -3.22 -14.63
N PHE A 119 -19.85 -2.43 -15.47
CA PHE A 119 -20.10 -2.39 -16.91
C PHE A 119 -19.74 -3.70 -17.64
N LEU A 120 -18.77 -4.47 -17.13
CA LEU A 120 -18.31 -5.72 -17.73
C LEU A 120 -19.11 -6.95 -17.26
N HIS A 121 -19.89 -6.82 -16.19
CA HIS A 121 -20.71 -7.90 -15.64
C HIS A 121 -22.04 -8.01 -16.41
N GLU A 122 -22.50 -9.23 -16.70
CA GLU A 122 -23.85 -9.48 -17.23
C GLU A 122 -24.94 -9.24 -16.16
N GLY A 123 -25.23 -7.97 -15.89
CA GLY A 123 -26.16 -7.51 -14.85
C GLY A 123 -25.49 -6.49 -13.91
N SER A 124 -26.25 -5.56 -13.34
CA SER A 124 -25.68 -4.61 -12.37
C SER A 124 -25.44 -5.32 -11.04
N ILE A 125 -24.18 -5.34 -10.60
CA ILE A 125 -23.70 -5.91 -9.35
C ILE A 125 -24.50 -5.32 -8.18
N PHE A 126 -24.91 -4.05 -8.31
CA PHE A 126 -25.71 -3.31 -7.32
C PHE A 126 -27.17 -3.75 -7.23
N LEU A 127 -27.76 -4.27 -8.31
CA LEU A 127 -29.16 -4.72 -8.34
C LEU A 127 -29.35 -6.17 -7.85
N SER A 128 -28.27 -6.94 -7.81
CA SER A 128 -28.24 -8.34 -7.35
C SER A 128 -27.94 -8.51 -5.85
N MET A 129 -27.79 -7.43 -5.08
CA MET A 129 -27.51 -7.52 -3.65
C MET A 129 -28.73 -8.01 -2.87
N SER A 130 -28.63 -9.24 -2.34
CA SER A 130 -29.60 -9.82 -1.41
C SER A 130 -29.55 -9.10 -0.05
N GLY A 131 -30.70 -8.98 0.63
CA GLY A 131 -30.80 -8.38 1.97
C GLY A 131 -29.99 -9.08 3.08
N ALA A 132 -29.38 -10.24 2.77
CA ALA A 132 -28.45 -10.95 3.65
C ALA A 132 -27.10 -10.22 3.87
N HIS A 133 -26.76 -9.21 3.07
CA HIS A 133 -25.50 -8.46 3.20
C HIS A 133 -25.57 -7.24 4.12
N ALA A 134 -26.74 -6.93 4.68
CA ALA A 134 -26.95 -5.74 5.51
C ALA A 134 -25.99 -5.65 6.71
N VAL A 135 -25.64 -6.79 7.31
CA VAL A 135 -24.71 -6.87 8.44
C VAL A 135 -23.27 -6.56 8.02
N THR A 136 -22.85 -7.07 6.86
CA THR A 136 -21.52 -6.85 6.31
C THR A 136 -21.36 -5.39 5.87
N GLU A 137 -22.39 -4.84 5.20
CA GLU A 137 -22.45 -3.43 4.81
C GLU A 137 -22.37 -2.50 6.02
N PHE A 138 -23.19 -2.75 7.05
CA PHE A 138 -23.18 -1.95 8.27
C PHE A 138 -21.82 -1.98 8.97
N THR A 139 -21.17 -3.16 9.02
CA THR A 139 -19.83 -3.33 9.58
C THR A 139 -18.79 -2.49 8.83
N VAL A 140 -18.80 -2.55 7.49
CA VAL A 140 -17.85 -1.81 6.64
C VAL A 140 -18.05 -0.30 6.77
N VAL A 141 -19.30 0.17 6.77
CA VAL A 141 -19.63 1.59 6.96
C VAL A 141 -19.14 2.08 8.33
N LEU A 142 -19.41 1.31 9.39
CA LEU A 142 -18.97 1.64 10.75
C LEU A 142 -17.44 1.67 10.87
N ALA A 143 -16.75 0.68 10.31
CA ALA A 143 -15.29 0.64 10.29
C ALA A 143 -14.71 1.83 9.52
N THR A 144 -15.30 2.19 8.39
CA THR A 144 -14.87 3.35 7.58
C THR A 144 -15.10 4.67 8.32
N ALA A 145 -16.23 4.82 9.03
CA ALA A 145 -16.51 6.01 9.82
C ALA A 145 -15.50 6.20 10.96
N ILE A 146 -15.12 5.12 11.65
CA ILE A 146 -14.09 5.14 12.69
C ILE A 146 -12.73 5.49 12.09
N ALA A 147 -12.39 4.93 10.93
CA ALA A 147 -11.15 5.25 10.23
C ALA A 147 -11.07 6.74 9.86
N VAL A 148 -12.15 7.30 9.30
CA VAL A 148 -12.21 8.73 8.95
C VAL A 148 -12.13 9.62 10.20
N LEU A 149 -12.83 9.26 11.28
CA LEU A 149 -12.74 9.97 12.55
C LEU A 149 -11.32 9.93 13.13
N GLY A 150 -10.67 8.76 13.10
CA GLY A 150 -9.26 8.62 13.48
C GLY A 150 -8.39 9.60 12.71
N GLN A 151 -8.49 9.62 11.38
CA GLN A 151 -7.72 10.53 10.52
C GLN A 151 -8.02 12.02 10.77
N LEU A 152 -9.27 12.38 11.08
CA LEU A 152 -9.64 13.77 11.34
C LEU A 152 -9.11 14.30 12.69
N TYR A 153 -9.00 13.43 13.69
CA TYR A 153 -8.43 13.78 15.00
C TYR A 153 -6.89 13.90 14.99
N HIS A 154 -6.22 13.47 13.92
CA HIS A 154 -4.76 13.48 13.78
C HIS A 154 -4.12 14.82 13.43
N GLY A 155 -4.79 15.94 13.74
CA GLY A 155 -4.28 17.29 13.49
C GLY A 155 -3.11 17.72 14.37
N GLU A 156 -3.03 17.31 15.64
CA GLU A 156 -1.99 17.81 16.55
C GLU A 156 -1.50 16.78 17.59
N GLN A 157 -0.20 16.47 17.52
CA GLN A 157 0.67 15.86 18.53
C GLN A 157 0.49 14.36 18.84
N ARG A 158 1.49 13.53 18.48
CA ARG A 158 1.50 12.09 18.79
C ARG A 158 2.66 11.66 19.67
N LEU A 159 2.35 10.82 20.65
CA LEU A 159 3.29 9.96 21.37
C LEU A 159 3.64 8.73 20.50
N PRO A 160 4.91 8.29 20.46
CA PRO A 160 5.44 7.45 19.38
C PRO A 160 5.13 5.93 19.47
N PHE A 161 4.18 5.46 20.28
CA PHE A 161 4.16 4.03 20.61
C PHE A 161 2.84 3.25 20.49
N ILE A 162 1.65 3.86 20.51
CA ILE A 162 0.37 3.11 20.39
C ILE A 162 -0.67 4.01 19.73
N GLU A 163 -1.19 3.60 18.57
CA GLU A 163 -2.33 4.22 17.87
C GLU A 163 -3.64 3.58 18.36
N PRO A 164 -4.37 4.18 19.31
CA PRO A 164 -5.56 3.57 19.90
C PRO A 164 -6.69 3.38 18.88
N ASP A 165 -6.71 4.23 17.85
CA ASP A 165 -7.63 4.20 16.72
C ASP A 165 -7.43 2.94 15.86
N ALA A 166 -6.19 2.50 15.63
CA ALA A 166 -5.89 1.28 14.88
C ALA A 166 -6.38 0.02 15.63
N PHE A 167 -6.21 -0.03 16.96
CA PHE A 167 -6.72 -1.12 17.78
C PHE A 167 -8.24 -1.17 17.82
N LEU A 168 -8.91 -0.01 17.92
CA LEU A 168 -10.36 0.07 17.88
C LEU A 168 -10.90 -0.37 16.51
N MET A 169 -10.26 0.05 15.42
CA MET A 169 -10.62 -0.35 14.07
C MET A 169 -10.45 -1.87 13.89
N LEU A 170 -9.32 -2.42 14.34
CA LEU A 170 -9.08 -3.87 14.32
C LEU A 170 -10.14 -4.63 15.11
N PHE A 171 -10.51 -4.14 16.30
CA PHE A 171 -11.53 -4.77 17.13
C PHE A 171 -12.91 -4.78 16.46
N VAL A 172 -13.31 -3.68 15.81
CA VAL A 172 -14.58 -3.58 15.09
C VAL A 172 -14.60 -4.48 13.86
N VAL A 173 -13.50 -4.52 13.09
CA VAL A 173 -13.36 -5.40 11.93
C VAL A 173 -13.44 -6.87 12.35
N LEU A 174 -12.68 -7.27 13.38
CA LEU A 174 -12.68 -8.64 13.89
C LEU A 174 -14.03 -9.03 14.50
N GLY A 175 -14.67 -8.11 15.24
CA GLY A 175 -15.99 -8.34 15.83
C GLY A 175 -17.09 -8.48 14.79
N GLY A 176 -17.10 -7.64 13.76
CA GLY A 176 -18.04 -7.76 12.64
C GLY A 176 -17.80 -9.01 11.80
N LEU A 177 -16.54 -9.39 11.59
CA LEU A 177 -16.17 -10.62 10.90
C LEU A 177 -16.59 -11.87 11.70
N PHE A 178 -16.44 -11.84 13.02
CA PHE A 178 -16.93 -12.90 13.92
C PHE A 178 -18.46 -12.99 13.92
N LEU A 179 -19.15 -11.86 13.85
CA LEU A 179 -20.61 -11.80 13.82
C LEU A 179 -21.17 -12.32 12.48
N VAL A 180 -20.46 -12.07 11.37
CA VAL A 180 -20.75 -12.69 10.07
C VAL A 180 -20.50 -14.20 10.12
N TYR A 181 -19.42 -14.64 10.76
CA TYR A 181 -19.12 -16.06 10.95
C TYR A 181 -20.16 -16.78 11.84
N SER A 182 -20.74 -16.12 12.83
CA SER A 182 -21.74 -16.74 13.72
C SER A 182 -23.16 -16.77 13.14
N LEU A 183 -23.44 -15.95 12.12
CA LEU A 183 -24.73 -15.87 11.43
C LEU A 183 -24.81 -16.73 10.15
N GLY A 184 -23.66 -17.20 9.63
CA GLY A 184 -23.56 -18.05 8.43
C GLY A 184 -23.23 -19.50 8.76
#